data_AF-A0A1N6DM10-F1
#
_entry.id   AF-A0A1N6DM10-F1
#
_cell.length_a   1.000
_cell.length_b   1.000
_cell.length_c   1.000
_cell.angle_alpha   90.00
_cell.angle_beta   90.00
_cell.angle_gamma   90.00
#
_symmetry.space_group_name_H-M   'P 1'
#
loop_
_entity.id
_entity.type
_entity.pdbx_description
1 polymer ?
#
loop_
_entity_poly.entity_id
_entity_poly.type
_entity_poly.pdbx_seq_one_letter_code
_entity_poly.pdbx_strand_id
1 'polypeptide(L)'
;MSLNDIKHLAVETIYLVPDASEGQRCYLWCDDPAPGLDMDPSDSVEYLRKDVHDAIIAKQASAAKQGMDAAKKVAGSNLEQAKRLHAESSPAALESEREANARLTELVAKLEQERDALAAHVERQSELLRRLVSAMRNYEMDADPDYPPPRDHRAMMSDAEAALKAVPVTSLARRDSHPDCELECGAYGTYCKCAAEKSQQAAWDKEEEDLKKVRDGKMSTNTFRRIHFPELAASSKTEDHQ
;
A
#
# COMPACT_ATOMS: atom_id res chain seq x y z
N MET A 1 -34.98 -1.31 12.63
CA MET A 1 -36.01 -1.23 13.69
C MET A 1 -37.20 -0.50 13.11
N SER A 2 -38.34 -1.18 13.06
CA SER A 2 -39.61 -0.58 12.71
C SER A 2 -40.12 0.30 13.87
N LEU A 3 -41.03 1.25 13.58
CA LEU A 3 -41.72 2.05 14.60
C LEU A 3 -42.45 1.17 15.64
N ASN A 4 -42.88 -0.04 15.25
CA ASN A 4 -43.54 -1.00 16.14
C ASN A 4 -42.53 -1.68 17.07
N ASP A 5 -41.30 -1.95 16.63
CA ASP A 5 -40.26 -2.57 17.46
C ASP A 5 -39.85 -1.66 18.63
N ILE A 6 -39.91 -0.35 18.41
CA ILE A 6 -39.59 0.68 19.42
C ILE A 6 -40.69 0.78 20.48
N LYS A 7 -41.96 0.62 20.09
CA LYS A 7 -43.07 0.56 21.06
C LYS A 7 -42.88 -0.60 22.03
N HIS A 8 -42.46 -1.77 21.56
CA HIS A 8 -42.31 -2.93 22.43
C HIS A 8 -41.05 -2.92 23.33
N LEU A 9 -40.02 -2.14 22.98
CA LEU A 9 -38.74 -2.12 23.72
C LEU A 9 -38.68 -1.12 24.88
N ALA A 10 -39.62 -0.17 24.95
CA ALA A 10 -39.52 0.93 25.89
C ALA A 10 -40.88 1.33 26.50
N VAL A 11 -41.85 0.42 26.44
CA VAL A 11 -43.17 0.60 27.01
C VAL A 11 -43.35 -0.48 28.07
N GLU A 12 -43.48 -0.05 29.33
CA GLU A 12 -44.18 -0.87 30.30
C GLU A 12 -45.64 -0.93 29.81
N THR A 13 -46.01 -2.05 29.21
CA THR A 13 -47.41 -2.32 28.85
C THR A 13 -48.15 -2.54 30.15
N ILE A 14 -48.85 -1.51 30.62
CA ILE A 14 -49.69 -1.60 31.81
C ILE A 14 -51.10 -1.94 31.34
N TYR A 15 -51.61 -3.06 31.84
CA TYR A 15 -53.00 -3.48 31.60
C TYR A 15 -53.90 -2.90 32.69
N LEU A 16 -54.86 -2.08 32.26
CA LEU A 16 -55.91 -1.56 33.10
C LEU A 16 -57.09 -2.54 33.12
N VAL A 17 -57.43 -3.08 34.28
CA VAL A 17 -58.51 -4.07 34.44
C VAL A 17 -59.78 -3.37 34.93
N PRO A 18 -60.94 -3.56 34.28
CA PRO A 18 -62.20 -3.02 34.76
C PRO A 18 -62.60 -3.69 36.08
N ASP A 19 -62.73 -2.91 37.14
CA ASP A 19 -63.28 -3.36 38.40
C ASP A 19 -64.73 -2.88 38.56
N ALA A 20 -65.58 -3.81 38.98
CA ALA A 20 -67.00 -3.58 39.25
C ALA A 20 -67.35 -3.74 40.74
N SER A 21 -66.35 -4.02 41.60
CA SER A 21 -66.54 -4.39 43.01
C SER A 21 -67.22 -3.30 43.85
N GLU A 22 -67.14 -2.03 43.45
CA GLU A 22 -67.74 -0.88 44.16
C GLU A 22 -68.96 -0.25 43.46
N GLY A 23 -69.52 -0.88 42.42
CA GLY A 23 -70.72 -0.37 41.73
C GLY A 23 -70.49 0.85 40.82
N GLN A 24 -69.26 1.36 40.72
CA GLN A 24 -68.78 2.23 39.65
C GLN A 24 -67.71 1.50 38.84
N ARG A 25 -67.80 1.54 37.50
CA ARG A 25 -66.74 1.02 36.64
C ARG A 25 -65.49 1.90 36.78
N CYS A 26 -64.49 1.41 37.49
CA CYS A 26 -63.15 2.01 37.53
C CYS A 26 -62.14 1.05 36.88
N TYR A 27 -60.99 1.58 36.48
CA TYR A 27 -59.89 0.77 35.99
C TYR A 27 -58.83 0.70 37.08
N LEU A 28 -58.50 -0.50 37.52
CA LEU A 28 -57.43 -0.73 38.49
C LEU A 28 -56.12 -1.01 37.77
N TRP A 29 -55.05 -0.46 38.33
CA TRP A 29 -53.68 -0.83 37.94
C TRP A 29 -53.37 -2.21 38.53
N CYS A 30 -53.04 -3.17 37.67
CA CYS A 30 -52.44 -4.43 38.07
C CYS A 30 -50.92 -4.33 37.98
N ASP A 31 -50.21 -4.71 39.05
CA ASP A 31 -48.74 -4.82 39.04
C ASP A 31 -48.25 -6.01 38.18
N ASP A 32 -49.15 -6.94 37.82
CA ASP A 32 -48.85 -8.08 36.96
C ASP A 32 -48.91 -7.66 35.47
N PRO A 33 -47.82 -7.80 34.69
CA PRO A 33 -47.74 -7.31 33.32
C PRO A 33 -48.60 -8.08 32.31
N ALA A 34 -49.46 -9.00 32.73
CA ALA A 34 -50.41 -9.68 31.85
C ALA A 34 -51.76 -9.90 32.57
N PRO A 35 -52.90 -9.78 31.86
CA PRO A 35 -54.18 -10.19 32.42
C PRO A 35 -54.11 -11.66 32.86
N GLY A 36 -54.59 -11.94 34.08
CA GLY A 36 -54.67 -13.31 34.59
C GLY A 36 -55.54 -14.21 33.69
N LEU A 37 -55.44 -15.53 33.86
CA LEU A 37 -56.21 -16.52 33.08
C LEU A 37 -57.74 -16.29 33.09
N ASP A 38 -58.22 -15.52 34.07
CA ASP A 38 -59.63 -15.25 34.31
C ASP A 38 -60.10 -13.91 33.70
N MET A 39 -59.22 -13.20 32.98
CA MET A 39 -59.49 -11.89 32.40
C MET A 39 -59.46 -11.94 30.87
N ASP A 40 -60.43 -11.30 30.22
CA ASP A 40 -60.46 -11.18 28.76
C ASP A 40 -59.40 -10.16 28.30
N PRO A 41 -58.39 -10.57 27.51
CA PRO A 41 -57.36 -9.65 27.02
C PRO A 41 -57.95 -8.50 26.16
N SER A 42 -59.12 -8.71 25.55
CA SER A 42 -59.78 -7.70 24.71
C SER A 42 -60.41 -6.55 25.51
N ASP A 43 -60.68 -6.77 26.80
CA ASP A 43 -61.20 -5.74 27.73
C ASP A 43 -60.09 -4.92 28.39
N SER A 44 -58.82 -5.34 28.20
CA SER A 44 -57.67 -4.66 28.76
C SER A 44 -57.26 -3.46 27.90
N VAL A 45 -56.96 -2.33 28.55
CA VAL A 45 -56.49 -1.11 27.85
C VAL A 45 -54.98 -0.98 28.04
N GLU A 46 -54.25 -0.94 26.93
CA GLU A 46 -52.81 -0.66 26.91
C GLU A 46 -52.56 0.81 27.28
N TYR A 47 -51.96 1.04 28.45
CA TYR A 47 -51.57 2.39 28.87
C TYR A 47 -50.09 2.66 28.58
N LEU A 48 -49.85 3.61 27.68
CA LEU A 48 -48.52 4.13 27.38
C LEU A 48 -48.15 5.23 28.36
N ARG A 49 -47.12 5.01 29.17
CA ARG A 49 -46.51 6.06 30.01
C ARG A 49 -45.97 7.20 29.14
N LYS A 50 -46.69 8.32 29.12
CA LYS A 50 -46.39 9.48 28.27
C LYS A 50 -44.98 10.02 28.48
N ASP A 51 -44.52 10.06 29.74
CA ASP A 51 -43.18 10.50 30.12
C ASP A 51 -42.08 9.65 29.48
N VAL A 52 -42.25 8.33 29.47
CA VAL A 52 -41.30 7.40 28.85
C VAL A 52 -41.32 7.53 27.33
N HIS A 53 -42.50 7.64 26.72
CA HIS A 53 -42.67 7.86 25.29
C HIS A 53 -41.99 9.16 24.81
N ASP A 54 -42.23 10.28 25.51
CA ASP A 54 -41.62 11.58 25.20
C ASP A 54 -40.09 11.53 25.34
N ALA A 55 -39.56 10.79 26.33
CA ALA A 55 -38.12 10.60 26.50
C ALA A 55 -37.48 9.81 25.34
N ILE A 56 -38.14 8.78 24.82
CA ILE A 56 -37.67 8.01 23.66
C ILE A 56 -37.65 8.89 22.42
N ILE A 57 -38.72 9.66 22.18
CA ILE A 57 -38.79 10.60 21.05
C ILE A 57 -37.66 11.62 21.14
N ALA A 58 -37.41 12.19 22.31
CA ALA A 58 -36.31 13.13 22.52
C ALA A 58 -34.95 12.47 22.24
N LYS A 59 -34.73 11.22 22.68
CA LYS A 59 -33.51 10.46 22.41
C LYS A 59 -33.32 10.20 20.90
N GLN A 60 -34.37 9.86 20.18
CA GLN A 60 -34.30 9.64 18.73
C GLN A 60 -34.05 10.94 17.96
N ALA A 61 -34.73 12.03 18.33
CA ALA A 61 -34.52 13.34 17.73
C ALA A 61 -33.08 13.82 17.93
N SER A 62 -32.52 13.63 19.12
CA SER A 62 -31.11 13.97 19.40
C SER A 62 -30.13 13.10 18.61
N ALA A 63 -30.35 11.79 18.52
CA ALA A 63 -29.53 10.90 17.70
C ALA A 63 -29.58 11.25 16.21
N ALA A 64 -30.77 11.56 15.67
CA ALA A 64 -30.94 11.98 14.28
C ALA A 64 -30.22 13.30 14.00
N LYS A 65 -30.31 14.27 14.92
CA LYS A 65 -29.58 15.54 14.83
C LYS A 65 -28.07 15.33 14.82
N GLN A 66 -27.54 14.51 15.73
CA GLN A 66 -26.11 14.17 15.77
C GLN A 66 -25.65 13.49 14.47
N GLY A 67 -26.45 12.55 13.94
CA GLY A 67 -26.16 11.90 12.66
C GLY A 67 -26.12 12.89 11.49
N MET A 68 -27.07 13.82 11.44
CA MET A 68 -27.12 14.87 10.41
C MET A 68 -25.93 15.83 10.51
N ASP A 69 -25.56 16.26 11.73
CA ASP A 69 -24.42 17.13 11.97
C ASP A 69 -23.10 16.44 11.58
N ALA A 70 -22.94 15.15 11.89
CA ALA A 70 -21.79 14.35 11.47
C ALA A 70 -21.72 14.21 9.94
N ALA A 71 -22.84 13.89 9.28
CA ALA A 71 -22.90 13.80 7.83
C ALA A 71 -22.56 15.13 7.14
N LYS A 72 -23.05 16.25 7.69
CA LYS A 72 -22.74 17.60 7.19
C LYS A 72 -21.25 17.93 7.31
N LYS A 73 -20.63 17.55 8.43
CA LYS A 73 -19.18 17.72 8.64
C LYS A 73 -18.35 16.92 7.63
N VAL A 74 -18.72 15.65 7.41
CA VAL A 74 -18.06 14.78 6.42
C VAL A 74 -18.23 15.34 5.00
N ALA A 75 -19.44 15.77 4.63
CA ALA A 75 -19.71 16.36 3.33
C ALA A 75 -18.88 17.64 3.09
N GLY A 76 -18.73 18.49 4.12
CA GLY A 76 -17.87 19.67 4.07
C GLY A 76 -16.41 19.32 3.79
N SER A 77 -15.85 18.37 4.55
CA SER A 77 -14.47 17.90 4.36
C SER A 77 -14.24 17.31 2.96
N ASN A 78 -15.16 16.48 2.48
CA ASN A 78 -15.05 15.86 1.16
C ASN A 78 -15.13 16.89 0.04
N LEU A 79 -15.96 17.92 0.18
CA LEU A 79 -16.08 18.99 -0.79
C LEU A 79 -14.81 19.86 -0.84
N GLU A 80 -14.19 20.14 0.32
CA GLU A 80 -12.89 20.81 0.35
C GLU A 80 -11.79 19.98 -0.29
N GLN A 81 -11.74 18.68 -0.01
CA GLN A 81 -10.79 17.76 -0.64
C GLN A 81 -10.99 17.69 -2.16
N ALA A 82 -12.22 17.60 -2.64
CA ALA A 82 -12.54 17.60 -4.06
C ALA A 82 -12.08 18.89 -4.74
N LYS A 83 -12.27 20.05 -4.09
CA LYS A 83 -11.77 21.33 -4.60
C LYS A 83 -10.24 21.38 -4.70
N ARG A 84 -9.53 20.83 -3.72
CA ARG A 84 -8.06 20.73 -3.74
C ARG A 84 -7.58 19.86 -4.90
N LEU A 85 -8.12 18.65 -5.02
CA LEU A 85 -7.77 17.72 -6.11
C LEU A 85 -8.08 18.32 -7.49
N HIS A 86 -9.19 19.06 -7.63
CA HIS A 86 -9.53 19.74 -8.86
C HIS A 86 -8.54 20.88 -9.19
N ALA A 87 -8.09 21.64 -8.19
CA ALA A 87 -7.08 22.68 -8.39
C ALA A 87 -5.73 22.10 -8.81
N GLU A 88 -5.32 20.97 -8.20
CA GLU A 88 -4.10 20.24 -8.56
C GLU A 88 -4.20 19.62 -9.97
N SER A 89 -5.39 19.18 -10.36
CA SER A 89 -5.67 18.61 -11.68
C SER A 89 -5.99 19.66 -12.75
N SER A 90 -5.57 20.92 -12.56
CA SER A 90 -5.87 21.96 -13.54
C SER A 90 -5.27 21.58 -14.92
N PRO A 91 -6.03 21.71 -16.02
CA PRO A 91 -5.54 21.34 -17.36
C PRO A 91 -4.23 22.05 -17.72
N ALA A 92 -4.09 23.31 -17.31
CA ALA A 92 -2.87 24.10 -17.51
C ALA A 92 -1.66 23.51 -16.77
N ALA A 93 -1.82 23.01 -15.53
CA ALA A 93 -0.75 22.32 -14.82
C ALA A 93 -0.37 21.02 -15.54
N LEU A 94 -1.35 20.23 -15.99
CA LEU A 94 -1.08 19.00 -16.75
C LEU A 94 -0.38 19.26 -18.08
N GLU A 95 -0.74 20.32 -18.79
CA GLU A 95 -0.04 20.73 -20.02
C GLU A 95 1.39 21.18 -19.73
N SER A 96 1.61 21.98 -18.68
CA SER A 96 2.96 22.39 -18.28
C SER A 96 3.84 21.21 -17.89
N GLU A 97 3.31 20.22 -17.16
CA GLU A 97 4.03 18.99 -16.82
C GLU A 97 4.32 18.13 -18.05
N ARG A 98 3.41 18.08 -19.03
CA ARG A 98 3.65 17.39 -20.32
C ARG A 98 4.75 18.06 -21.13
N GLU A 99 4.78 19.39 -21.17
CA GLU A 99 5.86 20.14 -21.82
C GLU A 99 7.21 19.92 -21.12
N ALA A 100 7.24 19.91 -19.79
CA ALA A 100 8.44 19.60 -19.03
C ALA A 100 8.95 18.18 -19.31
N ASN A 101 8.05 17.19 -19.31
CA ASN A 101 8.38 15.82 -19.66
C ASN A 101 8.87 15.66 -21.11
N ALA A 102 8.31 16.41 -22.06
CA ALA A 102 8.79 16.44 -23.43
C ALA A 102 10.23 16.98 -23.51
N ARG A 103 10.54 18.06 -22.79
CA ARG A 103 11.91 18.62 -22.70
C ARG A 103 12.89 17.66 -22.06
N LEU A 104 12.49 16.99 -20.97
CA LEU A 104 13.34 15.99 -20.32
C LEU A 104 13.62 14.80 -21.23
N THR A 105 12.61 14.33 -21.96
CA THR A 105 12.76 13.24 -22.94
C THR A 105 13.76 13.63 -24.04
N GLU A 106 13.66 14.86 -24.55
CA GLU A 106 14.60 15.38 -25.55
C GLU A 106 16.03 15.49 -25.00
N LEU A 107 16.19 15.94 -23.75
CA LEU A 107 17.50 16.02 -23.10
C LEU A 107 18.12 14.64 -22.86
N VAL A 108 17.32 13.65 -22.45
CA VAL A 108 17.78 12.27 -22.29
C VAL A 108 18.27 11.71 -23.63
N ALA A 109 17.51 11.90 -24.71
CA ALA A 109 17.92 11.45 -26.04
C ALA A 109 19.25 12.11 -26.50
N LYS A 110 19.44 13.40 -26.21
CA LYS A 110 20.70 14.10 -26.50
C LYS A 110 21.87 13.54 -25.69
N LEU A 111 21.67 13.33 -24.38
CA LEU A 111 22.71 12.78 -23.51
C LEU A 111 23.08 11.34 -23.88
N GLU A 112 22.10 10.54 -24.30
CA GLU A 112 22.35 9.19 -24.83
C GLU A 112 23.17 9.23 -26.12
N GLN A 113 22.84 10.15 -27.03
CA GLN A 113 23.61 10.35 -28.26
C GLN A 113 25.05 10.79 -27.96
N GLU A 114 25.24 11.73 -27.03
CA GLU A 114 26.58 12.18 -26.61
C GLU A 114 27.38 11.06 -25.94
N ARG A 115 26.74 10.29 -25.06
CA ARG A 115 27.34 9.11 -24.43
C ARG A 115 27.79 8.10 -25.48
N ASP A 116 26.95 7.80 -26.46
CA ASP A 116 27.26 6.81 -27.50
C ASP A 116 28.38 7.30 -28.43
N ALA A 117 28.39 8.60 -28.75
CA ALA A 117 29.49 9.21 -29.49
C ALA A 117 30.83 9.15 -28.73
N LEU A 118 30.81 9.41 -27.43
CA LEU A 118 31.98 9.28 -26.56
C LEU A 118 32.43 7.82 -26.44
N ALA A 119 31.50 6.87 -26.28
CA ALA A 119 31.81 5.45 -26.24
C ALA A 119 32.50 5.00 -27.53
N ALA A 120 31.98 5.39 -28.69
CA ALA A 120 32.60 5.10 -29.99
C ALA A 120 33.99 5.76 -30.14
N HIS A 121 34.19 6.95 -29.58
CA HIS A 121 35.50 7.61 -29.57
C HIS A 121 36.52 6.84 -28.71
N VAL A 122 36.14 6.42 -27.51
CA VAL A 122 36.98 5.61 -26.61
C VAL A 122 37.33 4.27 -27.25
N GLU A 123 36.38 3.64 -27.95
CA GLU A 123 36.64 2.39 -28.67
C GLU A 123 37.66 2.58 -29.81
N ARG A 124 37.53 3.64 -30.61
CA ARG A 124 38.53 3.99 -31.64
C ARG A 124 39.92 4.23 -31.05
N GLN A 125 40.01 4.95 -29.94
CA GLN A 125 41.29 5.17 -29.24
C GLN A 125 41.89 3.85 -28.72
N SER A 126 41.06 3.00 -28.13
CA SER A 126 41.48 1.69 -27.63
C SER A 126 42.02 0.80 -28.75
N GLU A 127 41.36 0.81 -29.91
CA GLU A 127 41.82 0.07 -31.09
C GLU A 127 43.15 0.62 -31.64
N LEU A 128 43.31 1.94 -31.71
CA LEU A 128 44.58 2.55 -32.12
C LEU A 128 45.72 2.18 -31.16
N LEU A 129 45.47 2.21 -29.85
CA LEU A 129 46.45 1.78 -28.85
C LEU A 129 46.80 0.29 -29.00
N ARG A 130 45.82 -0.60 -29.23
CA ARG A 130 46.07 -2.02 -29.50
C ARG A 130 46.95 -2.23 -30.74
N ARG A 131 46.72 -1.46 -31.81
CA ARG A 131 47.54 -1.52 -33.03
C ARG A 131 48.97 -1.06 -32.79
N LEU A 132 49.16 0.04 -32.06
CA LEU A 132 50.50 0.53 -31.69
C LEU A 132 51.26 -0.50 -30.84
N VAL A 133 50.62 -1.05 -29.81
CA VAL A 133 51.21 -2.11 -28.96
C VAL A 133 51.57 -3.33 -29.81
N SER A 134 50.70 -3.76 -30.72
CA SER A 134 50.99 -4.88 -31.62
C SER A 134 52.17 -4.60 -32.57
N ALA A 135 52.24 -3.40 -33.13
CA ALA A 135 53.34 -2.99 -34.03
C ALA A 135 54.69 -2.95 -33.29
N MET A 136 54.70 -2.40 -32.07
CA MET A 136 55.89 -2.38 -31.21
C MET A 136 56.35 -3.78 -30.82
N ARG A 137 55.40 -4.69 -30.55
CA ARG A 137 55.70 -6.10 -30.26
C ARG A 137 56.29 -6.83 -31.45
N ASN A 138 55.79 -6.59 -32.66
CA ASN A 138 56.35 -7.19 -33.87
C ASN A 138 57.77 -6.67 -34.14
N TYR A 139 58.02 -5.37 -33.91
CA TYR A 139 59.37 -4.81 -34.01
C TYR A 139 60.37 -5.48 -33.04
N GLU A 140 59.92 -5.85 -31.83
CA GLU A 140 60.75 -6.57 -30.86
C GLU A 140 61.15 -7.98 -31.35
N MET A 141 60.28 -8.64 -32.10
CA MET A 141 60.51 -9.99 -32.64
C MET A 141 61.47 -10.01 -33.82
N ASP A 142 61.54 -8.92 -34.60
CA ASP A 142 62.42 -8.77 -35.76
C ASP A 142 63.79 -8.17 -35.41
N ALA A 143 64.01 -7.80 -34.13
CA ALA A 143 65.29 -7.26 -33.68
C ALA A 143 66.38 -8.34 -33.69
N ASP A 144 67.57 -7.95 -34.17
CA ASP A 144 68.76 -8.81 -34.20
C ASP A 144 69.06 -9.33 -32.78
N PRO A 145 69.21 -10.65 -32.57
CA PRO A 145 69.52 -11.22 -31.26
C PRO A 145 70.81 -10.66 -30.62
N ASP A 146 71.73 -10.12 -31.43
CA ASP A 146 72.96 -9.50 -30.93
C ASP A 146 72.75 -8.06 -30.41
N TYR A 147 71.59 -7.45 -30.66
CA TYR A 147 71.19 -6.13 -30.14
C TYR A 147 69.81 -6.20 -29.49
N PRO A 148 69.74 -6.72 -28.25
CA PRO A 148 68.47 -6.77 -27.53
C PRO A 148 67.90 -5.35 -27.35
N PRO A 149 66.58 -5.20 -27.43
CA PRO A 149 65.92 -3.93 -27.21
C PRO A 149 66.27 -3.39 -25.81
N PRO A 150 66.33 -2.05 -25.65
CA PRO A 150 66.61 -1.44 -24.35
C PRO A 150 65.66 -1.99 -23.26
N ARG A 151 66.17 -2.28 -22.07
CA ARG A 151 65.40 -2.84 -20.94
C ARG A 151 64.14 -2.01 -20.61
N ASP A 152 64.22 -0.70 -20.88
CA ASP A 152 63.13 0.26 -20.69
C ASP A 152 61.95 0.04 -21.68
N HIS A 153 62.22 -0.50 -22.87
CA HIS A 153 61.18 -0.82 -23.86
C HIS A 153 60.24 -1.91 -23.33
N ARG A 154 60.79 -2.96 -22.72
CA ARG A 154 60.02 -4.11 -22.22
C ARG A 154 59.10 -3.72 -21.05
N ALA A 155 59.59 -2.86 -20.14
CA ALA A 155 58.79 -2.31 -19.06
C ALA A 155 57.65 -1.44 -19.61
N MET A 156 57.95 -0.57 -20.58
CA MET A 156 56.95 0.28 -21.22
C MET A 156 55.85 -0.52 -21.94
N MET A 157 56.20 -1.65 -22.57
CA MET A 157 55.23 -2.55 -23.20
C MET A 157 54.33 -3.27 -22.18
N SER A 158 54.91 -3.72 -21.07
CA SER A 158 54.15 -4.32 -19.97
C SER A 158 53.16 -3.31 -19.35
N ASP A 159 53.58 -2.07 -19.16
CA ASP A 159 52.72 -1.00 -18.62
C ASP A 159 51.60 -0.64 -19.61
N ALA A 160 51.90 -0.61 -20.92
CA ALA A 160 50.91 -0.38 -21.96
C ALA A 160 49.87 -1.51 -22.04
N GLU A 161 50.29 -2.78 -21.95
CA GLU A 161 49.39 -3.93 -21.90
C GLU A 161 48.53 -3.93 -20.61
N ALA A 162 49.13 -3.59 -19.46
CA ALA A 162 48.42 -3.45 -18.20
C ALA A 162 47.39 -2.31 -18.25
N ALA A 163 47.74 -1.16 -18.83
CA ALA A 163 46.83 -0.05 -19.05
C ALA A 163 45.67 -0.46 -19.97
N LEU A 164 45.93 -1.13 -21.09
CA LEU A 164 44.90 -1.65 -22.00
C LEU A 164 43.96 -2.66 -21.32
N LYS A 165 44.48 -3.49 -20.41
CA LYS A 165 43.69 -4.45 -19.64
C LYS A 165 42.89 -3.80 -18.51
N ALA A 166 43.37 -2.67 -17.99
CA ALA A 166 42.70 -1.86 -16.97
C ALA A 166 41.63 -0.93 -17.56
N VAL A 167 41.68 -0.62 -18.86
CA VAL A 167 40.58 0.07 -19.55
C VAL A 167 39.35 -0.82 -19.40
N PRO A 168 38.33 -0.41 -18.61
CA PRO A 168 37.12 -1.20 -18.48
C PRO A 168 36.56 -1.39 -19.88
N VAL A 169 36.23 -2.62 -20.24
CA VAL A 169 35.56 -2.89 -21.52
C VAL A 169 34.24 -2.14 -21.46
N THR A 170 34.20 -0.92 -22.00
CA THR A 170 33.02 -0.05 -22.03
C THR A 170 32.00 -0.53 -23.05
N SER A 171 32.04 -1.81 -23.45
CA SER A 171 30.96 -2.45 -24.17
C SER A 171 29.74 -2.45 -23.24
N LEU A 172 28.98 -1.36 -23.31
CA LEU A 172 27.62 -1.27 -22.78
C LEU A 172 26.78 -2.48 -23.19
N ALA A 173 27.14 -3.15 -24.30
CA ALA A 173 26.58 -4.42 -24.75
C ALA A 173 26.72 -5.61 -23.78
N ARG A 174 27.52 -5.53 -22.70
CA ARG A 174 27.73 -6.66 -21.77
C ARG A 174 27.24 -6.43 -20.35
N ARG A 175 26.61 -5.29 -20.07
CA ARG A 175 26.35 -4.90 -18.66
C ARG A 175 25.15 -5.57 -18.00
N ASP A 176 24.24 -6.19 -18.74
CA ASP A 176 22.99 -6.72 -18.16
C ASP A 176 22.69 -8.19 -18.45
N SER A 177 23.68 -9.01 -18.83
CA SER A 177 23.51 -10.46 -18.82
C SER A 177 24.13 -11.05 -17.56
N HIS A 178 23.40 -11.00 -16.46
CA HIS A 178 23.61 -12.00 -15.41
C HIS A 178 23.32 -13.35 -16.08
N PRO A 179 24.26 -14.31 -16.09
CA PRO A 179 24.09 -15.56 -16.86
C PRO A 179 22.88 -16.41 -16.42
N ASP A 180 22.30 -16.09 -15.27
CA ASP A 180 21.12 -16.75 -14.69
C ASP A 180 19.87 -15.85 -14.65
N CYS A 181 19.86 -14.71 -15.35
CA CYS A 181 18.73 -13.79 -15.37
C CYS A 181 18.20 -13.67 -16.81
N GLU A 182 17.22 -14.51 -17.15
CA GLU A 182 16.58 -14.53 -18.49
C GLU A 182 15.75 -13.26 -18.79
N LEU A 183 15.53 -12.38 -17.81
CA LEU A 183 14.78 -11.14 -17.96
C LEU A 183 15.69 -9.93 -17.73
N GLU A 184 15.70 -9.03 -18.71
CA GLU A 184 16.43 -7.76 -18.72
C GLU A 184 16.28 -7.04 -17.37
N CYS A 185 17.33 -7.09 -16.55
CA CYS A 185 17.44 -6.22 -15.41
C CYS A 185 17.67 -4.81 -15.96
N GLY A 186 16.58 -4.04 -16.04
CA GLY A 186 16.58 -2.73 -16.68
C GLY A 186 17.70 -1.81 -16.20
N ALA A 187 18.09 -0.91 -17.10
CA ALA A 187 19.26 -0.01 -17.13
C ALA A 187 19.61 0.81 -15.87
N TYR A 188 18.85 0.69 -14.78
CA TYR A 188 19.04 1.46 -13.55
C TYR A 188 19.63 0.68 -12.38
N GLY A 189 20.12 -0.55 -12.56
CA GLY A 189 21.06 -1.24 -11.64
C GLY A 189 20.69 -1.35 -10.14
N THR A 190 19.50 -0.91 -9.76
CA THR A 190 19.07 -0.70 -8.36
C THR A 190 17.83 -1.50 -8.01
N TYR A 191 17.11 -2.00 -9.01
CA TYR A 191 15.95 -2.89 -8.83
C TYR A 191 16.05 -4.07 -9.80
N CYS A 192 16.75 -5.12 -9.37
CA CYS A 192 16.64 -6.42 -10.05
C CYS A 192 15.24 -6.97 -9.76
N LYS A 193 14.35 -6.92 -10.76
CA LYS A 193 12.98 -7.44 -10.68
C LYS A 193 12.97 -8.89 -10.17
N CYS A 194 13.93 -9.70 -10.61
CA CYS A 194 14.06 -11.09 -10.17
C CYS A 194 14.45 -11.22 -8.68
N ALA A 195 15.23 -10.30 -8.13
CA ALA A 195 15.55 -10.31 -6.69
C ALA A 195 14.33 -9.87 -5.87
N ALA A 196 13.59 -8.87 -6.35
CA ALA A 196 12.34 -8.44 -5.71
C ALA A 196 11.28 -9.55 -5.75
N GLU A 197 11.06 -10.18 -6.90
CA GLU A 197 10.11 -11.30 -7.06
C GLU A 197 10.54 -12.51 -6.22
N LYS A 198 11.83 -12.87 -6.17
CA LYS A 198 12.32 -13.92 -5.27
C LYS A 198 12.09 -13.57 -3.79
N SER A 199 12.26 -12.31 -3.42
CA SER A 199 12.00 -11.86 -2.04
C SER A 199 10.50 -11.88 -1.69
N GLN A 200 9.63 -11.54 -2.65
CA GLN A 200 8.18 -11.62 -2.50
C GLN A 200 7.72 -13.08 -2.40
N GLN A 201 8.23 -13.96 -3.27
CA GLN A 201 7.91 -15.38 -3.22
C GLN A 201 8.35 -16.00 -1.88
N ALA A 202 9.57 -15.69 -1.42
CA ALA A 202 10.05 -16.17 -0.12
C ALA A 202 9.20 -15.64 1.06
N ALA A 203 8.66 -14.42 0.95
CA ALA A 203 7.73 -13.89 1.95
C ALA A 203 6.39 -14.63 1.93
N TRP A 204 5.83 -14.93 0.75
CA TRP A 204 4.60 -15.72 0.61
C TRP A 204 4.76 -17.16 1.10
N ASP A 205 5.85 -17.83 0.73
CA ASP A 205 6.12 -19.21 1.18
C ASP A 205 6.20 -19.27 2.72
N LYS A 206 6.80 -18.24 3.35
CA LYS A 206 6.87 -18.11 4.80
C LYS A 206 5.49 -17.84 5.42
N GLU A 207 4.67 -16.99 4.81
CA GLU A 207 3.30 -16.73 5.25
C GLU A 207 2.45 -18.01 5.19
N GLU A 208 2.56 -18.79 4.12
CA GLU A 208 1.86 -20.07 3.97
C GLU A 208 2.30 -21.10 5.02
N GLU A 209 3.60 -21.18 5.31
CA GLU A 209 4.13 -22.04 6.38
C GLU A 209 3.58 -21.65 7.75
N ASP A 210 3.50 -20.34 8.04
CA ASP A 210 2.95 -19.84 9.31
C ASP A 210 1.43 -20.03 9.40
N LEU A 211 0.69 -19.88 8.29
CA LEU A 211 -0.73 -20.24 8.21
C LEU A 211 -0.96 -21.72 8.50
N LYS A 212 -0.08 -22.60 8.00
CA LYS A 212 -0.11 -24.03 8.30
C LYS A 212 0.10 -24.28 9.80
N LYS A 213 1.01 -23.54 10.46
CA LYS A 213 1.19 -23.62 11.92
C LYS A 213 -0.05 -23.16 12.68
N VAL A 214 -0.76 -22.13 12.21
CA VAL A 214 -2.04 -21.71 12.80
C VAL A 214 -3.10 -22.81 12.67
N ARG A 215 -3.23 -23.41 11.49
CA ARG A 215 -4.20 -24.51 11.25
C ARG A 215 -3.93 -25.75 12.09
N ASP A 216 -2.66 -26.08 12.30
CA ASP A 216 -2.23 -27.20 13.15
C ASP A 216 -2.34 -26.88 14.67
N GLY A 217 -2.81 -25.69 15.06
CA GLY A 217 -2.88 -25.27 16.46
C GLY A 217 -1.52 -24.97 17.10
N LYS A 218 -0.45 -24.89 16.29
CA LYS A 218 0.94 -24.63 16.74
C LYS A 218 1.25 -23.13 16.83
N MET A 219 0.38 -22.26 16.32
CA MET A 219 0.51 -20.81 16.39
C MET A 219 -0.85 -20.16 16.62
N SER A 220 -0.91 -19.13 17.47
CA SER A 220 -2.14 -18.37 17.67
C SER A 220 -2.42 -17.40 16.51
N THR A 221 -3.70 -17.16 16.21
CA THR A 221 -4.12 -16.18 15.19
C THR A 221 -3.62 -14.76 15.49
N ASN A 222 -3.51 -14.39 16.77
CA ASN A 222 -2.95 -13.11 17.19
C ASN A 222 -1.44 -13.01 16.92
N THR A 223 -0.69 -14.09 17.12
CA THR A 223 0.75 -14.14 16.79
C THR A 223 0.96 -13.98 15.30
N PHE A 224 0.18 -14.70 14.48
CA PHE A 224 0.24 -14.59 13.02
C PHE A 224 -0.06 -13.16 12.54
N ARG A 225 -1.13 -12.54 13.03
CA ARG A 225 -1.48 -11.14 12.70
C ARG A 225 -0.38 -10.15 13.07
N ARG A 226 0.30 -10.33 14.21
CA ARG A 226 1.41 -9.43 14.59
C ARG A 226 2.62 -9.53 13.66
N ILE A 227 2.89 -10.71 13.09
CA ILE A 227 4.05 -10.93 12.22
C ILE A 227 3.80 -10.36 10.83
N HIS A 228 2.63 -10.67 10.24
CA HIS A 228 2.34 -10.36 8.84
C HIS A 228 1.54 -9.06 8.66
N PHE A 229 0.82 -8.61 9.69
CA PHE A 229 -0.04 -7.41 9.66
C PHE A 229 0.14 -6.54 10.91
N PRO A 230 1.35 -6.00 11.17
CA PRO A 230 1.67 -5.27 12.38
C PRO A 230 0.77 -4.03 12.59
N GLU A 231 0.31 -3.40 11.51
CA GLU A 231 -0.59 -2.24 11.54
C GLU A 231 -1.97 -2.57 12.13
N LEU A 232 -2.51 -3.75 11.81
CA LEU A 232 -3.82 -4.20 12.32
C LEU A 232 -3.72 -4.62 13.80
N ALA A 233 -2.55 -5.10 14.24
CA ALA A 233 -2.33 -5.53 15.61
C ALA A 233 -2.20 -4.36 16.62
N ALA A 234 -1.92 -3.14 16.14
CA ALA A 234 -1.86 -1.95 17.00
C ALA A 234 -3.24 -1.44 17.41
N SER A 235 -4.28 -1.73 16.62
CA SER A 235 -5.64 -1.21 16.82
C SER A 235 -6.47 -1.98 17.87
N SER A 236 -6.07 -3.18 18.29
CA SER A 236 -6.90 -4.02 19.17
C SER A 236 -6.66 -3.84 20.68
N LYS A 237 -5.82 -2.88 21.09
CA LYS A 237 -5.49 -2.67 22.52
C LYS A 237 -6.42 -1.70 23.26
N THR A 238 -7.45 -1.14 22.62
CA THR A 238 -8.28 -0.09 23.21
C THR A 238 -9.61 -0.53 23.82
N GLU A 239 -9.94 -1.83 23.86
CA GLU A 239 -11.28 -2.28 24.28
C GLU A 239 -11.37 -2.98 25.66
N ASP A 240 -10.27 -3.28 26.35
CA ASP A 240 -10.30 -4.06 27.60
C ASP A 240 -10.12 -3.25 28.91
N HIS A 241 -10.51 -1.97 28.92
CA HIS A 241 -10.61 -1.19 30.16
C HIS A 241 -11.99 -0.52 30.27
N GLN A 242 -12.98 -1.31 30.68
CA GLN A 242 -14.16 -0.88 31.44
C GLN A 242 -14.32 -1.77 32.66
#